data_AF-A0AAD1Z4A4-F1
#
_entry.id   AF-A0AAD1Z4A4-F1
#
_cell.length_a   1.000
_cell.length_b   1.000
_cell.length_c   1.000
_cell.angle_alpha   90.00
_cell.angle_beta   90.00
_cell.angle_gamma   90.00
#
_symmetry.space_group_name_H-M   'P 1'
#
loop_
_entity.id
_entity.type
_entity.pdbx_description
1 polymer ?
#
loop_
_entity_poly.entity_id
_entity_poly.type
_entity_poly.pdbx_seq_one_letter_code
_entity_poly.pdbx_strand_id
1 'polypeptide(L)'
;MHPISSFKAFLEVVKRRSLPWEVSEINAIHTLPKLDELSYMAAEIVRLIETASAPIFWVNLYDFINGLNAKIIELTGLQATDTIGKSLVNDNVYENSCGVVKSVLHKAMEGKFI
;
A
#
# COMPACT_ATOMS: atom_id res chain seq x y z
N MET A 1 -54.63 -16.72 -28.07
CA MET A 1 -53.15 -16.75 -27.90
C MET A 1 -52.65 -18.04 -28.54
N HIS A 2 -51.77 -17.98 -29.54
CA HIS A 2 -51.26 -19.17 -30.24
C HIS A 2 -49.94 -19.64 -29.62
N PRO A 3 -49.85 -20.90 -29.13
CA PRO A 3 -48.68 -21.40 -28.39
C PRO A 3 -47.35 -21.28 -29.15
N ILE A 4 -47.39 -21.47 -30.47
CA ILE A 4 -46.20 -21.47 -31.33
C ILE A 4 -45.63 -20.05 -31.51
N SER A 5 -46.48 -19.02 -31.55
CA SER A 5 -46.06 -17.62 -31.70
C SER A 5 -45.37 -17.11 -30.45
N SER A 6 -45.88 -17.45 -29.25
CA SER A 6 -45.26 -17.10 -27.98
C SER A 6 -43.91 -17.78 -27.79
N PHE A 7 -43.74 -19.03 -28.27
CA PHE A 7 -42.46 -19.72 -28.22
C PHE A 7 -41.41 -19.13 -29.16
N LYS A 8 -41.79 -18.71 -30.38
CA LYS A 8 -40.88 -18.03 -31.31
C LYS A 8 -40.39 -16.69 -30.74
N ALA A 9 -41.29 -15.90 -30.16
CA ALA A 9 -40.93 -14.65 -29.49
C ALA A 9 -39.99 -14.90 -28.30
N PHE A 10 -40.22 -15.96 -27.52
CA PHE A 10 -39.33 -16.36 -26.43
C PHE A 10 -37.91 -16.70 -26.94
N LEU A 11 -37.78 -17.49 -28.01
CA LEU A 11 -36.46 -17.83 -28.56
C LEU A 11 -35.71 -16.61 -29.11
N GLU A 12 -36.42 -15.65 -29.70
CA GLU A 12 -35.82 -14.40 -30.17
C GLU A 12 -35.29 -13.55 -29.00
N VAL A 13 -36.01 -13.54 -27.88
CA VAL A 13 -35.58 -12.90 -26.63
C VAL A 13 -34.35 -13.58 -26.03
N VAL A 14 -34.28 -14.92 -26.05
CA VAL A 14 -33.18 -15.68 -25.44
C VAL A 14 -31.92 -15.67 -26.32
N LYS A 15 -32.04 -15.66 -27.65
CA LYS A 15 -30.91 -15.63 -28.59
C LYS A 15 -29.98 -14.42 -28.44
N ARG A 16 -30.48 -13.32 -27.86
CA ARG A 16 -29.72 -12.09 -27.63
C ARG A 16 -29.19 -11.95 -26.20
N ARG A 17 -29.32 -12.98 -25.37
CA ARG A 17 -28.82 -12.95 -23.98
C ARG A 17 -27.40 -13.50 -23.89
N SER A 18 -26.62 -12.92 -22.99
CA SER A 18 -25.35 -13.49 -22.58
C SER A 18 -25.57 -14.84 -21.89
N LEU A 19 -24.53 -15.68 -21.86
CA LEU A 19 -24.52 -16.85 -21.01
C LEU A 19 -24.77 -16.43 -19.54
N PRO A 20 -25.42 -17.26 -18.72
CA PRO A 20 -25.43 -17.07 -17.28
C PRO A 20 -23.99 -17.02 -16.79
N TRP A 21 -23.67 -16.02 -15.98
CA TRP A 21 -22.34 -15.85 -15.40
C TRP A 21 -22.09 -16.95 -14.36
N GLU A 22 -20.88 -17.50 -14.36
CA GLU A 22 -20.43 -18.42 -13.33
C GLU A 22 -20.25 -17.68 -12.00
N VAL A 23 -20.42 -18.40 -10.88
CA VAL A 23 -20.28 -17.82 -9.53
C VAL A 23 -18.87 -17.24 -9.33
N SER A 24 -17.84 -17.82 -9.95
CA SER A 24 -16.47 -17.30 -9.93
C SER A 24 -16.33 -15.96 -10.63
N GLU A 25 -16.99 -15.76 -11.77
CA GLU A 25 -16.97 -14.50 -12.52
C GLU A 25 -17.70 -13.39 -11.75
N ILE A 26 -18.84 -13.73 -11.13
CA ILE A 26 -19.59 -12.82 -10.26
C ILE A 26 -18.73 -12.39 -9.07
N ASN A 27 -18.06 -13.35 -8.42
CA ASN A 27 -17.17 -13.06 -7.30
C ASN A 27 -15.99 -12.18 -7.71
N ALA A 28 -15.38 -12.43 -8.87
CA ALA A 28 -14.29 -11.60 -9.39
C ALA A 28 -14.74 -10.14 -9.54
N ILE A 29 -15.91 -9.90 -10.14
CA ILE A 29 -16.47 -8.55 -10.31
C ILE A 29 -16.73 -7.89 -8.95
N HIS A 30 -17.24 -8.62 -7.96
CA HIS A 30 -17.45 -8.09 -6.61
C HIS A 30 -16.15 -7.70 -5.90
N THR A 31 -15.02 -8.34 -6.23
CA THR A 31 -13.71 -7.97 -5.66
C THR A 31 -13.09 -6.73 -6.29
N LEU A 32 -13.47 -6.35 -7.52
CA LEU A 32 -12.85 -5.22 -8.23
C LEU A 32 -12.99 -3.89 -7.49
N PRO A 33 -14.18 -3.46 -7.03
CA PRO A 33 -14.31 -2.19 -6.31
C PRO A 33 -13.48 -2.15 -5.02
N LYS A 34 -13.36 -3.29 -4.34
CA LYS A 34 -12.58 -3.41 -3.11
C LYS A 34 -11.07 -3.31 -3.40
N LEU A 35 -10.62 -3.85 -4.52
CA LEU A 35 -9.23 -3.70 -4.96
C LEU A 35 -8.92 -2.25 -5.36
N ASP A 36 -9.86 -1.58 -6.02
CA ASP A 36 -9.73 -0.16 -6.38
C ASP A 36 -9.68 0.73 -5.13
N GLU A 37 -10.52 0.47 -4.13
CA GLU A 37 -10.50 1.18 -2.85
C GLU A 37 -9.16 1.01 -2.14
N LEU A 38 -8.65 -0.23 -2.04
CA LEU A 38 -7.34 -0.50 -1.44
C LEU A 38 -6.21 0.20 -2.20
N SER A 39 -6.27 0.21 -3.54
CA SER A 39 -5.27 0.88 -4.39
C SER A 39 -5.31 2.40 -4.19
N TYR A 40 -6.51 2.98 -4.11
CA TYR A 40 -6.69 4.40 -3.83
C TYR A 40 -6.15 4.77 -2.44
N MET A 41 -6.49 4.00 -1.42
CA MET A 41 -5.97 4.20 -0.06
C MET A 41 -4.44 4.12 0.00
N ALA A 42 -3.85 3.13 -0.67
CA ALA A 42 -2.39 2.98 -0.73
C ALA A 42 -1.73 4.20 -1.41
N ALA A 43 -2.29 4.65 -2.55
CA ALA A 43 -1.81 5.84 -3.24
C ALA A 43 -1.90 7.09 -2.37
N GLU A 44 -2.99 7.24 -1.59
CA GLU A 44 -3.16 8.38 -0.70
C GLU A 44 -2.16 8.36 0.46
N ILE A 45 -1.85 7.19 1.03
CA ILE A 45 -0.80 7.06 2.05
C ILE A 45 0.57 7.46 1.49
N VAL A 46 0.91 6.99 0.29
CA VAL A 46 2.17 7.36 -0.38
C VAL A 46 2.22 8.87 -0.60
N ARG A 47 1.12 9.46 -1.10
CA ARG A 47 1.03 10.91 -1.32
C ARG A 47 1.26 11.67 -0.03
N LEU A 48 0.67 11.26 1.09
CA LEU A 48 0.85 11.91 2.39
C LEU A 48 2.31 11.86 2.86
N ILE A 49 3.00 10.74 2.66
CA ILE A 49 4.42 10.59 3.03
C ILE A 49 5.31 11.48 2.15
N GLU A 50 5.11 11.43 0.83
CA GLU A 50 5.93 12.16 -0.14
C GLU A 50 5.76 13.67 -0.04
N THR A 51 4.54 14.14 0.24
CA THR A 51 4.21 15.57 0.31
C THR A 51 4.38 16.18 1.70
N ALA A 52 4.70 15.37 2.71
CA ALA A 52 4.90 15.87 4.06
C ALA A 52 6.04 16.90 4.12
N SER A 53 5.77 18.06 4.74
CA SER A 53 6.76 19.11 4.96
C SER A 53 7.80 18.76 6.03
N ALA A 54 7.59 17.67 6.75
CA ALA A 54 8.48 17.15 7.78
C ALA A 54 9.38 16.02 7.21
N PRO A 55 10.62 15.88 7.71
CA PRO A 55 11.46 14.74 7.39
C PRO A 55 10.85 13.45 7.95
N ILE A 56 10.56 12.48 7.07
CA ILE A 56 10.01 11.16 7.45
C ILE A 56 10.96 10.08 6.93
N PHE A 57 11.32 9.13 7.79
CA PHE A 57 12.02 7.90 7.44
C PHE A 57 11.49 6.74 8.28
N TRP A 58 11.76 5.51 7.85
CA TRP A 58 11.35 4.30 8.57
C TRP A 58 12.45 3.23 8.52
N VAL A 59 12.41 2.34 9.52
CA VAL A 59 13.34 1.23 9.68
C VAL A 59 12.60 -0.09 9.80
N ASN A 60 13.27 -1.19 9.48
CA ASN A 60 12.77 -2.53 9.79
C ASN A 60 13.12 -2.96 11.23
N LEU A 61 12.71 -4.17 11.61
CA LEU A 61 12.96 -4.75 12.94
C LEU A 61 14.44 -4.95 13.28
N TYR A 62 15.33 -4.80 12.29
CA TYR A 62 16.78 -4.97 12.42
C TYR A 62 17.52 -3.63 12.34
N ASP A 63 16.82 -2.49 12.53
CA ASP A 63 17.38 -1.14 12.49
C ASP A 63 17.85 -0.66 11.10
N PHE A 64 17.57 -1.41 10.03
CA PHE A 64 17.93 -0.96 8.68
C PHE A 64 16.86 -0.03 8.11
N ILE A 65 17.31 1.09 7.57
CA ILE A 65 16.44 2.05 6.88
C ILE A 65 15.89 1.40 5.62
N ASN A 66 14.57 1.38 5.48
CA ASN A 66 13.87 0.81 4.33
C ASN A 66 13.03 1.85 3.56
N GLY A 67 13.06 3.11 3.99
CA GLY A 67 12.59 4.22 3.18
C GLY A 67 12.63 5.56 3.88
N LEU A 68 12.46 6.61 3.07
CA LEU A 68 12.53 8.01 3.46
C LEU A 68 11.77 8.87 2.43
N ASN A 69 11.25 10.02 2.85
CA ASN A 69 10.62 10.97 1.94
C ASN A 69 11.64 11.96 1.33
N ALA A 70 11.20 12.70 0.32
CA ALA A 70 12.04 13.68 -0.37
C ALA A 70 12.60 14.76 0.59
N LYS A 71 11.91 15.05 1.70
CA LYS A 71 12.35 16.05 2.67
C LYS A 71 13.63 15.67 3.40
N ILE A 72 13.86 14.37 3.66
CA ILE A 72 15.14 13.89 4.20
C ILE A 72 16.28 14.19 3.23
N ILE A 73 16.09 13.87 1.94
CA ILE A 73 17.09 14.09 0.88
C ILE A 73 17.42 15.58 0.77
N GLU A 74 16.38 16.43 0.75
CA GLU A 74 16.52 17.88 0.68
C GLU A 74 17.35 18.47 1.83
N LEU A 75 17.09 18.02 3.07
CA LEU A 75 17.71 18.60 4.27
C LEU A 75 19.10 18.06 4.57
N THR A 76 19.38 16.80 4.21
CA THR A 76 20.62 16.11 4.58
C THR A 76 21.59 15.97 3.42
N GLY A 77 21.10 16.08 2.18
CA GLY A 77 21.87 15.75 0.98
C GLY A 77 22.07 14.25 0.74
N LEU A 78 21.55 13.38 1.62
CA LEU A 78 21.68 11.93 1.51
C LEU A 78 20.82 11.40 0.36
N GLN A 79 21.41 10.56 -0.50
CA GLN A 79 20.65 9.86 -1.53
C GLN A 79 19.97 8.62 -0.96
N ALA A 80 18.80 8.28 -1.50
CA ALA A 80 18.09 7.07 -1.08
C ALA A 80 18.95 5.81 -1.30
N THR A 81 19.66 5.72 -2.43
CA THR A 81 20.55 4.59 -2.75
C THR A 81 21.65 4.36 -1.72
N ASP A 82 22.11 5.44 -1.08
CA ASP A 82 23.20 5.39 -0.12
C ASP A 82 22.71 5.28 1.31
N THR A 83 21.40 5.35 1.55
CA THR A 83 20.81 5.33 2.90
C THR A 83 20.03 4.04 3.15
N ILE A 84 19.33 3.55 2.13
CA ILE A 84 18.53 2.34 2.22
C ILE A 84 19.42 1.12 2.47
N GLY A 85 19.00 0.28 3.40
CA GLY A 85 19.74 -0.92 3.81
C GLY A 85 20.88 -0.66 4.80
N LYS A 86 21.15 0.60 5.17
CA LYS A 86 22.12 0.95 6.22
C LYS A 86 21.48 0.98 7.60
N SER A 87 22.28 0.71 8.64
CA SER A 87 21.82 0.78 10.03
C SER A 87 21.59 2.23 10.42
N LEU A 88 20.41 2.53 10.96
CA LEU A 88 20.13 3.85 11.50
C LEU A 88 21.10 4.17 12.64
N VAL A 89 21.25 3.26 13.61
CA VAL A 89 22.07 3.51 14.81
C VAL A 89 23.56 3.57 14.50
N ASN A 90 24.10 2.66 13.69
CA ASN A 90 25.55 2.54 13.51
C ASN A 90 26.11 3.44 12.40
N ASP A 91 25.34 3.67 11.33
CA ASP A 91 25.86 4.33 10.12
C ASP A 91 25.35 5.76 9.93
N ASN A 92 24.18 6.11 10.51
CA ASN A 92 23.46 7.35 10.18
C ASN A 92 23.19 8.27 11.39
N VAL A 93 23.61 7.86 12.58
CA VAL A 93 23.46 8.62 13.83
C VAL A 93 24.85 9.00 14.35
N TYR A 94 24.96 10.21 14.91
CA TYR A 94 26.20 10.63 15.57
C TYR A 94 26.56 9.68 16.71
N GLU A 95 27.84 9.34 16.83
CA GLU A 95 28.33 8.32 17.77
C GLU A 95 27.88 8.56 19.23
N ASN A 96 27.86 9.82 19.65
CA ASN A 96 27.39 10.23 20.99
C ASN A 96 25.88 10.01 21.22
N SER A 97 25.10 9.84 20.16
CA SER A 97 23.64 9.72 20.17
C SER A 97 23.18 8.27 19.98
N CYS A 98 24.06 7.36 19.54
CA CYS A 98 23.74 5.96 19.26
C CYS A 98 23.08 5.25 20.45
N GLY A 99 23.57 5.47 21.68
CA GLY A 99 23.01 4.84 22.88
C GLY A 99 21.56 5.27 23.16
N VAL A 100 21.26 6.56 22.96
CA VAL A 100 19.90 7.10 23.14
C VAL A 100 18.97 6.59 22.05
N VAL A 101 19.38 6.68 20.78
CA VAL A 101 18.56 6.22 19.64
C VAL A 101 18.27 4.73 19.73
N LYS A 102 19.27 3.92 20.05
CA LYS A 102 19.10 2.46 20.23
C LYS A 102 18.11 2.13 21.35
N SER A 103 18.19 2.87 22.47
CA SER A 103 17.25 2.71 23.59
C SER A 103 15.81 3.07 23.19
N VAL A 104 15.62 4.20 22.52
CA VAL A 104 14.30 4.63 22.04
C VAL A 104 13.72 3.65 21.02
N LEU A 105 14.52 3.23 20.05
CA LEU A 105 14.07 2.27 19.03
C LEU A 105 13.70 0.92 19.64
N HIS A 106 14.51 0.40 20.56
CA HIS A 106 14.22 -0.84 21.27
C HIS A 106 12.91 -0.76 22.05
N LYS A 107 12.69 0.32 22.81
CA LYS A 107 11.44 0.54 23.54
C LYS A 107 10.23 0.63 22.60
N ALA A 108 10.37 1.35 21.48
CA ALA A 108 9.31 1.45 20.47
C ALA A 108 8.95 0.07 19.88
N MET A 109 9.95 -0.77 19.60
CA MET A 109 9.75 -2.15 19.12
C MET A 109 9.07 -3.06 20.16
N GLU A 110 9.26 -2.79 21.45
CA GLU A 110 8.55 -3.46 22.54
C GLU A 110 7.16 -2.87 22.82
N GLY A 111 6.71 -1.86 22.05
CA GLY A 111 5.45 -1.16 22.28
C GLY A 111 5.44 -0.29 23.54
N LYS A 112 6.62 0.01 24.11
CA LYS A 112 6.78 0.88 25.27
C LYS A 112 7.04 2.30 24.77
N PHE A 113 6.05 3.16 24.87
CA PHE A 113 6.20 4.56 24.47
C PHE A 113 7.13 5.31 25.43
N ILE A 114 7.83 6.31 24.89
CA ILE A 114 8.75 7.22 25.59
C ILE A 114 7.98 8.15 26.54
#